data_AF-A0A6B8W951-F1
#
_entry.id   AF-A0A6B8W951-F1
#
_cell.length_a   1.000
_cell.length_b   1.000
_cell.length_c   1.000
_cell.angle_alpha   90.00
_cell.angle_beta   90.00
_cell.angle_gamma   90.00
#
_symmetry.space_group_name_H-M   'P 1'
#
loop_
_entity.id
_entity.type
_entity.pdbx_description
1 polymer ?
#
loop_
_entity_poly.entity_id
_entity_poly.type
_entity_poly.pdbx_seq_one_letter_code
_entity_poly.pdbx_strand_id
1 'polypeptide(L)'
;MADMNTEKLNQALSATDASIRLRAALTAGTHPDLALPEVLLERCAVEPDFFVRDMLTWAITRLPTELTFPALVAQLADSRPQARSQHLHTLSKLREPATWQALPLALLHDPEVEVARAAWRCALRVVPAEEQPRLARELLGELGRGTPEIQRSLSRALAELADEVTALLHQVDTPDAAVAAHARATLHLIEDPESDFLADLAAAQRVAVLGSAQEN
;
A
#
# COMPACT_ATOMS: atom_id res chain seq x y z
N MET A 1 -30.37 -22.99 4.95
CA MET A 1 -29.58 -22.90 6.21
C MET A 1 -28.38 -21.97 6.06
N ALA A 2 -27.61 -22.04 4.95
CA ALA A 2 -26.52 -21.10 4.65
C ALA A 2 -26.94 -19.61 4.66
N ASP A 3 -28.10 -19.30 4.08
CA ASP A 3 -28.65 -17.92 4.06
C ASP A 3 -28.81 -17.28 5.44
N MET A 4 -29.33 -18.03 6.42
CA MET A 4 -29.59 -17.51 7.76
C MET A 4 -28.31 -17.33 8.61
N ASN A 5 -27.23 -18.03 8.25
CA ASN A 5 -25.91 -17.82 8.88
C ASN A 5 -25.19 -16.62 8.26
N THR A 6 -25.32 -16.41 6.95
CA THR A 6 -24.77 -15.24 6.25
C THR A 6 -25.42 -13.94 6.73
N GLU A 7 -26.74 -13.91 6.86
CA GLU A 7 -27.47 -12.73 7.36
C GLU A 7 -27.06 -12.36 8.80
N LYS A 8 -26.93 -13.36 9.69
CA LYS A 8 -26.44 -13.14 11.06
C LYS A 8 -25.02 -12.61 11.09
N LEU A 9 -24.15 -13.14 10.23
CA LEU A 9 -22.77 -12.68 10.13
C LEU A 9 -22.73 -11.23 9.63
N ASN A 10 -23.52 -10.88 8.61
CA ASN A 10 -23.60 -9.53 8.08
C ASN A 10 -24.07 -8.52 9.14
N GLN A 11 -25.11 -8.88 9.92
CA GLN A 11 -25.56 -8.08 11.06
C GLN A 11 -24.46 -7.87 12.11
N ALA A 12 -23.71 -8.93 12.44
CA ALA A 12 -22.60 -8.85 13.39
C ALA A 12 -21.44 -8.01 12.86
N LEU A 13 -21.12 -8.09 11.56
CA LEU A 13 -20.14 -7.27 10.88
C LEU A 13 -20.56 -5.80 10.79
N SER A 14 -21.86 -5.52 10.85
CA SER A 14 -22.41 -4.15 10.84
C SER A 14 -22.68 -3.58 12.23
N ALA A 15 -22.35 -4.31 13.30
CA ALA A 15 -22.58 -3.88 14.67
C ALA A 15 -21.77 -2.62 15.02
N THR A 16 -22.32 -1.74 15.87
CA THR A 16 -21.64 -0.52 16.33
C THR A 16 -20.36 -0.82 17.12
N ASP A 17 -20.35 -1.91 17.89
CA ASP A 17 -19.21 -2.33 18.70
C ASP A 17 -18.15 -3.06 17.86
N ALA A 18 -16.93 -2.51 17.84
CA ALA A 18 -15.79 -3.09 17.13
C ALA A 18 -15.44 -4.51 17.62
N SER A 19 -15.66 -4.83 18.90
CA SER A 19 -15.41 -6.16 19.46
C SER A 19 -16.39 -7.20 18.91
N ILE A 20 -17.62 -6.81 18.57
CA ILE A 20 -18.59 -7.69 17.89
C ILE A 20 -18.12 -7.91 16.45
N ARG A 21 -17.77 -6.84 15.72
CA ARG A 21 -17.29 -6.95 14.33
C ARG A 21 -16.01 -7.77 14.23
N LEU A 22 -15.06 -7.59 15.16
CA LEU A 22 -13.82 -8.35 15.21
C LEU A 22 -14.08 -9.85 15.37
N ARG A 23 -14.97 -10.24 16.29
CA ARG A 23 -15.36 -11.65 16.48
C ARG A 23 -16.10 -12.21 15.27
N ALA A 24 -16.91 -11.40 14.59
CA ALA A 24 -17.57 -11.80 13.35
C ALA A 24 -16.54 -12.07 12.24
N ALA A 25 -15.60 -11.16 12.01
CA ALA A 25 -14.52 -11.33 11.04
C ALA A 25 -13.64 -12.56 11.36
N LEU A 26 -13.29 -12.75 12.65
CA LEU A 26 -12.56 -13.94 13.11
C LEU A 26 -13.34 -15.24 12.82
N THR A 27 -14.65 -15.24 13.05
CA THR A 27 -15.52 -16.39 12.77
C THR A 27 -15.54 -16.70 11.27
N ALA A 28 -15.66 -15.68 10.42
CA ALA A 28 -15.66 -15.82 8.96
C ALA A 28 -14.36 -16.41 8.42
N GLY A 29 -13.21 -15.99 8.96
CA GLY A 29 -11.92 -16.58 8.57
C GLY A 29 -11.66 -17.97 9.14
N THR A 30 -12.22 -18.28 10.33
CA THR A 30 -12.08 -19.60 10.96
C THR A 30 -12.94 -20.66 10.25
N HIS A 31 -14.12 -20.24 9.75
CA HIS A 31 -15.07 -21.09 9.03
C HIS A 31 -15.42 -20.45 7.68
N PRO A 32 -14.53 -20.53 6.67
CA PRO A 32 -14.74 -19.88 5.38
C PRO A 32 -15.97 -20.47 4.67
N ASP A 33 -16.84 -19.58 4.19
CA ASP A 33 -18.02 -19.93 3.39
C ASP A 33 -17.95 -19.17 2.07
N LEU A 34 -18.18 -19.88 0.96
CA LEU A 34 -18.08 -19.36 -0.40
C LEU A 34 -19.13 -18.29 -0.72
N ALA A 35 -20.16 -18.14 0.12
CA ALA A 35 -21.16 -17.09 0.03
C ALA A 35 -20.72 -15.74 0.63
N LEU A 36 -19.58 -15.68 1.34
CA LEU A 36 -19.14 -14.50 2.08
C LEU A 36 -18.22 -13.49 1.37
N PRO A 37 -17.62 -13.72 0.18
CA PRO A 37 -16.68 -12.76 -0.40
C PRO A 37 -17.22 -11.33 -0.48
N GLU A 38 -18.44 -11.15 -0.98
CA GLU A 38 -19.06 -9.83 -1.17
C GLU A 38 -19.22 -9.09 0.16
N VAL A 39 -19.87 -9.72 1.16
CA VAL A 39 -20.10 -9.13 2.49
C VAL A 39 -18.77 -8.75 3.18
N LEU A 40 -17.74 -9.58 3.06
CA LEU A 40 -16.45 -9.28 3.67
C LEU A 40 -15.73 -8.13 2.98
N LEU A 41 -15.78 -8.06 1.64
CA LEU A 41 -15.18 -6.98 0.86
C LEU A 41 -15.91 -5.64 1.12
N GLU A 42 -17.25 -5.64 1.09
CA GLU A 42 -18.06 -4.47 1.42
C GLU A 42 -17.75 -3.94 2.81
N ARG A 43 -17.62 -4.85 3.79
CA ARG A 43 -17.25 -4.44 5.15
C ARG A 43 -15.81 -3.92 5.23
N CYS A 44 -14.87 -4.59 4.58
CA CYS A 44 -13.46 -4.19 4.54
C CYS A 44 -13.30 -2.78 3.97
N ALA A 45 -14.11 -2.43 2.97
CA ALA A 45 -14.11 -1.13 2.30
C ALA A 45 -14.39 0.06 3.25
N VAL A 46 -15.15 -0.15 4.33
CA VAL A 46 -15.67 0.94 5.19
C VAL A 46 -15.29 0.82 6.67
N GLU A 47 -14.67 -0.28 7.09
CA GLU A 47 -14.39 -0.52 8.51
C GLU A 47 -13.41 0.52 9.12
N PRO A 48 -13.82 1.29 10.14
CA PRO A 48 -12.95 2.30 10.75
C PRO A 48 -11.90 1.72 11.72
N ASP A 49 -12.16 0.57 12.33
CA ASP A 49 -11.26 -0.02 13.32
C ASP A 49 -10.12 -0.80 12.65
N PHE A 50 -8.87 -0.49 13.03
CA PHE A 50 -7.68 -1.11 12.46
C PHE A 50 -7.63 -2.64 12.68
N PHE A 51 -7.95 -3.10 13.89
CA PHE A 51 -7.88 -4.53 14.21
C PHE A 51 -8.97 -5.31 13.46
N VAL A 52 -10.16 -4.72 13.29
CA VAL A 52 -11.21 -5.32 12.49
C VAL A 52 -10.82 -5.38 11.00
N ARG A 53 -10.20 -4.33 10.44
CA ARG A 53 -9.70 -4.35 9.06
C ARG A 53 -8.65 -5.43 8.81
N ASP A 54 -7.71 -5.59 9.73
CA ASP A 54 -6.68 -6.62 9.63
C ASP A 54 -7.29 -8.02 9.72
N MET A 55 -8.27 -8.21 10.61
CA MET A 55 -9.02 -9.46 10.72
C MET A 55 -9.88 -9.76 9.47
N LEU A 56 -10.49 -8.75 8.86
CA LEU A 56 -11.23 -8.88 7.60
C LEU A 56 -10.30 -9.27 6.46
N THR A 57 -9.13 -8.64 6.36
CA THR A 57 -8.10 -9.01 5.39
C THR A 57 -7.68 -10.47 5.56
N TRP A 58 -7.39 -10.89 6.81
CA TRP A 58 -7.08 -12.28 7.10
C TRP A 58 -8.23 -13.21 6.69
N ALA A 59 -9.47 -12.90 7.04
CA ALA A 59 -10.64 -13.71 6.68
C ALA A 59 -10.81 -13.86 5.17
N ILE A 60 -10.63 -12.76 4.40
CA ILE A 60 -10.70 -12.79 2.93
C ILE A 60 -9.62 -13.71 2.36
N THR A 61 -8.39 -13.70 2.90
CA THR A 61 -7.31 -14.58 2.45
C THR A 61 -7.52 -16.07 2.78
N ARG A 62 -8.58 -16.41 3.53
CA ARG A 62 -8.97 -17.81 3.79
C ARG A 62 -9.93 -18.37 2.75
N LEU A 63 -10.53 -17.53 1.92
CA LEU A 63 -11.43 -17.94 0.84
C LEU A 63 -10.62 -18.32 -0.42
N PRO A 64 -11.17 -19.16 -1.32
CA PRO A 64 -10.51 -19.51 -2.57
C PRO A 64 -10.17 -18.27 -3.39
N THR A 65 -8.93 -18.18 -3.87
CA THR A 65 -8.47 -17.00 -4.58
C THR A 65 -9.22 -16.78 -5.90
N GLU A 66 -9.66 -17.85 -6.55
CA GLU A 66 -10.43 -17.80 -7.80
C GLU A 66 -11.75 -17.02 -7.63
N LEU A 67 -12.27 -16.96 -6.41
CA LEU A 67 -13.46 -16.18 -6.07
C LEU A 67 -13.13 -14.76 -5.61
N THR A 68 -12.10 -14.59 -4.79
CA THR A 68 -11.80 -13.29 -4.16
C THR A 68 -10.99 -12.36 -5.05
N PHE A 69 -10.07 -12.88 -5.86
CA PHE A 69 -9.19 -12.06 -6.69
C PHE A 69 -9.95 -11.18 -7.70
N PRO A 70 -10.88 -11.70 -8.52
CA PRO A 70 -11.63 -10.87 -9.46
C PRO A 70 -12.45 -9.78 -8.75
N ALA A 71 -13.04 -10.12 -7.60
CA ALA A 71 -13.81 -9.17 -6.81
C ALA A 71 -12.93 -8.07 -6.22
N LEU A 72 -11.75 -8.40 -5.69
CA LEU A 72 -10.78 -7.43 -5.19
C LEU A 72 -10.28 -6.49 -6.28
N VAL A 73 -9.98 -7.01 -7.47
CA VAL A 73 -9.55 -6.21 -8.62
C VAL A 73 -10.64 -5.19 -9.01
N ALA A 74 -11.91 -5.60 -9.03
CA ALA A 74 -13.01 -4.69 -9.33
C ALA A 74 -13.11 -3.51 -8.34
N GLN A 75 -12.79 -3.76 -7.06
CA GLN A 75 -12.83 -2.73 -6.01
C GLN A 75 -11.68 -1.70 -6.11
N LEU A 76 -10.68 -1.92 -6.97
CA LEU A 76 -9.63 -0.92 -7.22
C LEU A 76 -10.16 0.35 -7.91
N ALA A 77 -11.35 0.29 -8.52
CA ALA A 77 -12.04 1.42 -9.11
C ALA A 77 -13.01 2.15 -8.15
N ASP A 78 -13.07 1.76 -6.87
CA ASP A 78 -13.98 2.38 -5.89
C ASP A 78 -13.65 3.87 -5.72
N SER A 79 -14.69 4.72 -5.66
CA SER A 79 -14.52 6.16 -5.48
C SER A 79 -13.93 6.54 -4.12
N ARG A 80 -14.08 5.67 -3.11
CA ARG A 80 -13.61 5.90 -1.74
C ARG A 80 -12.14 5.51 -1.59
N PRO A 81 -11.26 6.44 -1.15
CA PRO A 81 -9.84 6.15 -0.97
C PRO A 81 -9.56 5.05 0.06
N GLN A 82 -10.36 5.01 1.14
CA GLN A 82 -10.27 3.94 2.13
C GLN A 82 -10.52 2.57 1.49
N ALA A 83 -11.55 2.44 0.65
CA ALA A 83 -11.83 1.19 -0.03
C ALA A 83 -10.66 0.76 -0.92
N ARG A 84 -10.15 1.66 -1.79
CA ARG A 84 -9.00 1.34 -2.66
C ARG A 84 -7.78 0.90 -1.86
N SER A 85 -7.40 1.65 -0.82
CA SER A 85 -6.24 1.33 0.01
C SER A 85 -6.38 0.00 0.77
N GLN A 86 -7.58 -0.34 1.25
CA GLN A 86 -7.82 -1.63 1.91
C GLN A 86 -7.77 -2.81 0.93
N HIS A 87 -8.38 -2.70 -0.24
CA HIS A 87 -8.35 -3.80 -1.21
C HIS A 87 -6.95 -4.00 -1.81
N LEU A 88 -6.17 -2.92 -2.01
CA LEU A 88 -4.74 -3.03 -2.33
C LEU A 88 -3.95 -3.74 -1.23
N HIS A 89 -4.25 -3.44 0.04
CA HIS A 89 -3.64 -4.13 1.16
C HIS A 89 -3.98 -5.63 1.13
N THR A 90 -5.23 -6.01 0.92
CA THR A 90 -5.64 -7.41 0.82
C THR A 90 -5.00 -8.12 -0.38
N LEU A 91 -4.93 -7.50 -1.56
CA LEU A 91 -4.22 -8.04 -2.73
C LEU A 91 -2.74 -8.30 -2.42
N SER A 92 -2.08 -7.40 -1.68
CA SER A 92 -0.68 -7.60 -1.24
C SER A 92 -0.50 -8.82 -0.33
N LYS A 93 -1.56 -9.26 0.36
CA LYS A 93 -1.55 -10.46 1.21
C LYS A 93 -1.87 -11.74 0.44
N LEU A 94 -2.73 -11.66 -0.58
CA LEU A 94 -2.98 -12.79 -1.48
C LEU A 94 -1.73 -13.17 -2.29
N ARG A 95 -0.95 -12.17 -2.73
CA ARG A 95 0.27 -12.36 -3.54
C ARG A 95 0.03 -13.13 -4.85
N GLU A 96 -1.16 -12.97 -5.43
CA GLU A 96 -1.46 -13.56 -6.73
C GLU A 96 -0.63 -12.88 -7.82
N PRO A 97 0.17 -13.63 -8.61
CA PRO A 97 1.00 -13.04 -9.67
C PRO A 97 0.19 -12.23 -10.69
N ALA A 98 -1.06 -12.65 -10.96
CA ALA A 98 -1.98 -11.94 -11.86
C ALA A 98 -2.30 -10.50 -11.39
N THR A 99 -2.07 -10.18 -10.11
CA THR A 99 -2.26 -8.83 -9.56
C THR A 99 -1.41 -7.81 -10.31
N TRP A 100 -0.20 -8.13 -10.75
CA TRP A 100 0.66 -7.19 -11.47
C TRP A 100 -0.01 -6.65 -12.74
N GLN A 101 -0.61 -7.55 -13.53
CA GLN A 101 -1.31 -7.18 -14.76
C GLN A 101 -2.63 -6.45 -14.48
N ALA A 102 -3.27 -6.76 -13.35
CA ALA A 102 -4.55 -6.18 -12.97
C ALA A 102 -4.43 -4.82 -12.25
N LEU A 103 -3.25 -4.48 -11.71
CA LEU A 103 -3.01 -3.25 -10.96
C LEU A 103 -2.95 -2.04 -11.90
N PRO A 104 -3.89 -1.08 -11.82
CA PRO A 104 -3.79 0.15 -12.61
C PRO A 104 -2.59 0.98 -12.13
N LEU A 105 -1.66 1.32 -13.03
CA LEU A 105 -0.48 2.12 -12.69
C LEU A 105 -0.82 3.48 -12.10
N ALA A 106 -1.96 4.06 -12.47
CA ALA A 106 -2.46 5.31 -11.89
C ALA A 106 -2.63 5.24 -10.36
N LEU A 107 -2.79 4.04 -9.78
CA LEU A 107 -2.85 3.88 -8.32
C LEU A 107 -1.51 4.11 -7.64
N LEU A 108 -0.37 3.91 -8.32
CA LEU A 108 0.95 4.26 -7.79
C LEU A 108 1.10 5.78 -7.59
N HIS A 109 0.29 6.57 -8.29
CA HIS A 109 0.29 8.02 -8.27
C HIS A 109 -1.03 8.60 -7.74
N ASP A 110 -1.91 7.77 -7.16
CA ASP A 110 -3.25 8.16 -6.70
C ASP A 110 -3.16 9.43 -5.85
N PRO A 111 -4.00 10.46 -6.04
CA PRO A 111 -3.90 11.72 -5.27
C PRO A 111 -3.97 11.50 -3.75
N GLU A 112 -4.64 10.42 -3.32
CA GLU A 112 -4.75 10.04 -1.91
C GLU A 112 -3.53 9.23 -1.49
N VAL A 113 -2.69 9.83 -0.65
CA VAL A 113 -1.34 9.32 -0.35
C VAL A 113 -1.34 7.91 0.26
N GLU A 114 -2.34 7.56 1.05
CA GLU A 114 -2.45 6.20 1.62
C GLU A 114 -2.86 5.16 0.56
N VAL A 115 -3.54 5.56 -0.52
CA VAL A 115 -3.80 4.69 -1.67
C VAL A 115 -2.51 4.44 -2.45
N ALA A 116 -1.78 5.50 -2.79
CA ALA A 116 -0.47 5.39 -3.45
C ALA A 116 0.49 4.49 -2.65
N ARG A 117 0.59 4.73 -1.34
CA ARG A 117 1.40 3.92 -0.42
C ARG A 117 0.98 2.45 -0.37
N ALA A 118 -0.33 2.17 -0.41
CA ALA A 118 -0.83 0.80 -0.49
C ALA A 118 -0.50 0.16 -1.84
N ALA A 119 -0.58 0.92 -2.94
CA ALA A 119 -0.25 0.47 -4.28
C ALA A 119 1.25 0.15 -4.43
N TRP A 120 2.16 0.96 -3.89
CA TRP A 120 3.60 0.68 -3.89
C TRP A 120 3.90 -0.66 -3.21
N ARG A 121 3.33 -0.88 -2.02
CA ARG A 121 3.49 -2.13 -1.28
C ARG A 121 2.89 -3.32 -2.01
N CYS A 122 1.73 -3.14 -2.65
CA CYS A 122 1.08 -4.18 -3.43
C CYS A 122 1.96 -4.57 -4.64
N ALA A 123 2.38 -3.58 -5.43
CA ALA A 123 3.21 -3.74 -6.61
C ALA A 123 4.51 -4.50 -6.30
N LEU A 124 5.23 -4.13 -5.24
CA LEU A 124 6.46 -4.82 -4.83
C LEU A 124 6.28 -6.31 -4.51
N ARG A 125 5.08 -6.72 -4.07
CA ARG A 125 4.83 -8.13 -3.75
C ARG A 125 4.54 -8.98 -4.97
N VAL A 126 4.19 -8.37 -6.10
CA VAL A 126 3.66 -9.08 -7.28
C VAL A 126 4.41 -8.76 -8.58
N VAL A 127 5.28 -7.74 -8.58
CA VAL A 127 6.08 -7.35 -9.75
C VAL A 127 7.01 -8.50 -10.18
N PRO A 128 6.96 -8.95 -11.45
CA PRO A 128 7.91 -9.91 -11.96
C PRO A 128 9.28 -9.25 -12.17
N ALA A 129 10.36 -10.04 -12.15
CA ALA A 129 11.74 -9.51 -12.16
C ALA A 129 12.01 -8.60 -13.37
N GLU A 130 11.51 -8.97 -14.55
CA GLU A 130 11.65 -8.22 -15.80
C GLU A 130 10.94 -6.86 -15.79
N GLU A 131 9.99 -6.62 -14.89
CA GLU A 131 9.24 -5.37 -14.76
C GLU A 131 9.70 -4.51 -13.57
N GLN A 132 10.63 -5.00 -12.75
CA GLN A 132 11.23 -4.22 -11.66
C GLN A 132 11.83 -2.88 -12.12
N PRO A 133 12.55 -2.79 -13.26
CA PRO A 133 13.04 -1.51 -13.77
C PRO A 133 11.93 -0.52 -14.12
N ARG A 134 10.75 -1.02 -14.50
CA ARG A 134 9.57 -0.17 -14.76
C ARG A 134 8.99 0.34 -13.46
N LEU A 135 8.75 -0.55 -12.49
CA LEU A 135 8.23 -0.14 -11.18
C LEU A 135 9.16 0.86 -10.50
N ALA A 136 10.47 0.64 -10.56
CA ALA A 136 11.48 1.56 -10.06
C ALA A 136 11.30 2.99 -10.61
N ARG A 137 11.12 3.14 -11.93
CA ARG A 137 10.89 4.44 -12.57
C ARG A 137 9.58 5.09 -12.13
N GLU A 138 8.49 4.34 -12.01
CA GLU A 138 7.22 4.87 -11.51
C GLU A 138 7.37 5.36 -10.05
N LEU A 139 8.01 4.57 -9.19
CA LEU A 139 8.21 4.94 -7.78
C LEU A 139 9.16 6.13 -7.59
N LEU A 140 10.17 6.30 -8.45
CA LEU A 140 11.04 7.48 -8.43
C LEU A 140 10.26 8.77 -8.73
N GLY A 141 9.18 8.69 -9.51
CA GLY A 141 8.28 9.82 -9.77
C GLY A 141 7.55 10.33 -8.51
N GLU A 142 7.53 9.55 -7.43
CA GLU A 142 6.86 9.88 -6.17
C GLU A 142 7.80 10.50 -5.12
N LEU A 143 9.06 10.76 -5.47
CA LEU A 143 10.01 11.45 -4.58
C LEU A 143 9.47 12.83 -4.17
N GLY A 144 9.85 13.27 -2.97
CA GLY A 144 9.29 14.48 -2.33
C GLY A 144 7.83 14.40 -1.85
N ARG A 145 7.08 13.33 -2.15
CA ARG A 145 5.65 13.24 -1.83
C ARG A 145 5.34 13.06 -0.33
N GLY A 146 4.38 13.85 0.16
CA GLY A 146 3.74 13.64 1.46
C GLY A 146 4.62 13.96 2.66
N THR A 147 4.24 13.45 3.83
CA THR A 147 4.99 13.64 5.08
C THR A 147 6.29 12.82 5.10
N PRO A 148 7.24 13.11 6.00
CA PRO A 148 8.44 12.29 6.18
C PRO A 148 8.16 10.78 6.36
N GLU A 149 7.04 10.40 6.98
CA GLU A 149 6.64 9.00 7.15
C GLU A 149 6.20 8.33 5.84
N ILE A 150 5.58 9.10 4.95
CA ILE A 150 5.25 8.65 3.59
C ILE A 150 6.54 8.51 2.79
N GLN A 151 7.41 9.52 2.84
CA GLN A 151 8.72 9.49 2.17
C GLN A 151 9.56 8.29 2.63
N ARG A 152 9.58 8.01 3.93
CA ARG A 152 10.22 6.79 4.47
C ARG A 152 9.60 5.51 3.91
N SER A 153 8.29 5.49 3.71
CA SER A 153 7.60 4.32 3.14
C SER A 153 7.97 4.11 1.67
N LEU A 154 8.06 5.19 0.89
CA LEU A 154 8.55 5.13 -0.49
C LEU A 154 10.03 4.72 -0.53
N SER A 155 10.87 5.29 0.32
CA SER A 155 12.30 4.97 0.38
C SER A 155 12.53 3.49 0.71
N ARG A 156 11.76 2.91 1.64
CA ARG A 156 11.79 1.46 1.89
C ARG A 156 11.33 0.64 0.68
N ALA A 157 10.35 1.14 -0.06
CA ALA A 157 9.90 0.49 -1.29
C ALA A 157 10.99 0.51 -2.38
N LEU A 158 11.67 1.65 -2.55
CA LEU A 158 12.80 1.80 -3.47
C LEU A 158 14.01 0.95 -3.03
N ALA A 159 14.24 0.79 -1.73
CA ALA A 159 15.30 -0.08 -1.22
C ALA A 159 15.06 -1.57 -1.52
N GLU A 160 13.81 -2.03 -1.62
CA GLU A 160 13.50 -3.39 -2.13
C GLU A 160 13.84 -3.55 -3.63
N LEU A 161 14.10 -2.45 -4.36
CA LEU A 161 14.47 -2.40 -5.77
C LEU A 161 15.89 -1.82 -5.99
N ALA A 162 16.78 -1.92 -5.00
CA ALA A 162 18.05 -1.20 -4.95
C ALA A 162 18.89 -1.33 -6.25
N ASP A 163 18.95 -2.53 -6.84
CA ASP A 163 19.69 -2.81 -8.07
C ASP A 163 19.22 -1.95 -9.26
N GLU A 164 17.94 -1.60 -9.29
CA GLU A 164 17.31 -0.83 -10.37
C GLU A 164 17.33 0.68 -10.12
N VAL A 165 17.31 1.12 -8.86
CA VAL A 165 17.11 2.54 -8.51
C VAL A 165 18.40 3.28 -8.17
N THR A 166 19.46 2.61 -7.71
CA THR A 166 20.64 3.30 -7.13
C THR A 166 21.31 4.25 -8.12
N ALA A 167 21.56 3.78 -9.35
CA ALA A 167 22.15 4.62 -10.40
C ALA A 167 21.25 5.79 -10.81
N LEU A 168 19.92 5.60 -10.79
CA LEU A 168 18.94 6.64 -11.12
C LEU A 168 18.84 7.68 -10.02
N LEU A 169 18.91 7.29 -8.75
CA LEU A 169 18.90 8.20 -7.60
C LEU A 169 20.11 9.13 -7.61
N HIS A 170 21.29 8.66 -7.99
CA HIS A 170 22.48 9.52 -8.18
C HIS A 170 22.33 10.51 -9.33
N GLN A 171 21.42 10.28 -10.27
CA GLN A 171 21.15 11.13 -11.44
C GLN A 171 19.98 12.09 -11.20
N VAL A 172 19.35 12.09 -10.02
CA VAL A 172 18.27 13.02 -9.69
C VAL A 172 18.85 14.44 -9.60
N ASP A 173 18.71 15.18 -10.69
CA ASP A 173 19.03 16.59 -10.82
C ASP A 173 17.73 17.38 -10.95
N THR A 174 17.34 18.08 -9.89
CA THR A 174 16.06 18.77 -9.78
C THR A 174 16.18 20.05 -8.96
N PRO A 175 15.52 21.14 -9.37
CA PRO A 175 15.44 22.36 -8.56
C PRO A 175 14.51 22.19 -7.34
N ASP A 176 13.72 21.11 -7.29
CA ASP A 176 12.86 20.84 -6.13
C ASP A 176 13.69 20.29 -4.97
N ALA A 177 13.97 21.16 -4.00
CA ALA A 177 14.72 20.83 -2.80
C ALA A 177 14.13 19.67 -1.99
N ALA A 178 12.81 19.46 -2.01
CA ALA A 178 12.17 18.34 -1.31
C ALA A 178 12.44 17.02 -2.03
N VAL A 179 12.38 17.01 -3.36
CA VAL A 179 12.72 15.82 -4.17
C VAL A 179 14.20 15.48 -4.02
N ALA A 180 15.10 16.47 -4.15
CA ALA A 180 16.54 16.26 -4.00
C ALA A 180 16.92 15.77 -2.59
N ALA A 181 16.30 16.33 -1.54
CA ALA A 181 16.54 15.88 -0.18
C ALA A 181 16.04 14.46 0.07
N HIS A 182 14.86 14.11 -0.45
CA HIS A 182 14.31 12.76 -0.36
C HIS A 182 15.23 11.77 -1.08
N ALA A 183 15.63 12.03 -2.33
CA ALA A 183 16.52 11.15 -3.09
C ALA A 183 17.83 10.84 -2.34
N ARG A 184 18.46 11.85 -1.72
CA ARG A 184 19.66 11.67 -0.91
C ARG A 184 19.41 10.84 0.35
N ALA A 185 18.30 11.07 1.06
CA ALA A 185 17.94 10.27 2.22
C ALA A 185 17.62 8.82 1.83
N THR A 186 17.02 8.59 0.67
CA THR A 186 16.77 7.25 0.12
C THR A 186 18.09 6.53 -0.20
N LEU A 187 19.06 7.19 -0.84
CA LEU A 187 20.38 6.61 -1.08
C LEU A 187 21.05 6.17 0.21
N HIS A 188 21.04 7.03 1.24
CA HIS A 188 21.63 6.68 2.52
C HIS A 188 20.92 5.49 3.19
N LEU A 189 19.58 5.40 3.11
CA LEU A 189 18.84 4.25 3.61
C LEU A 189 19.17 2.94 2.85
N ILE A 190 19.47 3.03 1.55
CA ILE A 190 19.90 1.86 0.76
C ILE A 190 21.29 1.40 1.20
N GLU A 191 22.20 2.34 1.49
CA GLU A 191 23.56 2.06 1.98
C GLU A 191 23.57 1.54 3.43
N ASP A 192 22.75 2.14 4.30
CA ASP A 192 22.57 1.77 5.71
C ASP A 192 21.07 1.59 6.04
N PRO A 193 20.56 0.35 5.98
CA PRO A 193 19.15 0.06 6.28
C PRO A 193 18.71 0.40 7.71
N GLU A 194 19.65 0.56 8.64
CA GLU A 194 19.38 0.91 10.04
C GLU A 194 19.47 2.42 10.31
N SER A 195 19.70 3.23 9.27
CA SER A 195 19.81 4.68 9.41
C SER A 195 18.51 5.30 9.96
N ASP A 196 18.64 6.41 10.70
CA ASP A 196 17.49 7.23 11.05
C ASP A 196 17.09 8.09 9.85
N PHE A 197 16.26 7.50 8.98
CA PHE A 197 15.74 8.16 7.78
C PHE A 197 15.18 9.56 8.06
N LEU A 198 14.53 9.79 9.21
CA LEU A 198 13.93 11.11 9.50
C LEU A 198 15.02 12.15 9.79
N ALA A 199 16.07 11.75 10.50
CA ALA A 199 17.24 12.60 10.73
C ALA A 199 17.99 12.88 9.42
N ASP A 200 18.17 11.87 8.59
CA ASP A 200 18.84 11.97 7.29
C ASP A 200 18.09 12.90 6.34
N LEU A 201 16.76 12.74 6.26
CA LEU A 201 15.90 13.61 5.47
C LEU A 201 15.98 15.06 5.96
N ALA A 202 15.91 15.29 7.28
CA ALA A 202 16.01 16.63 7.84
C ALA A 202 17.38 17.27 7.60
N ALA A 203 18.47 16.49 7.69
CA ALA A 203 19.80 16.95 7.34
C ALA A 203 19.90 17.29 5.84
N ALA A 204 19.35 16.45 4.99
CA ALA A 204 19.32 16.67 3.55
C ALA A 204 18.51 17.94 3.18
N GLN A 205 17.37 18.18 3.81
CA GLN A 205 16.56 19.38 3.57
C GLN A 205 17.34 20.66 3.93
N ARG A 206 18.07 20.67 5.05
CA ARG A 206 18.91 21.82 5.44
C ARG A 206 19.98 22.14 4.41
N VAL A 207 20.67 21.12 3.89
CA VAL A 207 21.70 21.30 2.86
C VAL A 207 21.11 21.84 1.56
N ALA A 208 19.95 21.33 1.14
CA ALA A 208 19.29 21.79 -0.08
C ALA A 208 18.87 23.26 -0.01
N VAL A 209 18.33 23.70 1.13
CA VAL A 209 17.95 25.10 1.36
C VAL A 209 19.18 26.02 1.34
N LEU A 210 20.28 25.62 2.01
CA LEU A 210 21.51 26.42 2.05
C LEU A 210 22.18 26.54 0.68
N GLY A 211 22.19 25.47 -0.12
CA GLY A 211 22.71 25.50 -1.50
C GLY A 211 21.94 26.46 -2.41
N SER A 212 20.59 26.42 -2.34
CA SER A 212 19.73 27.33 -3.12
C SER A 212 19.86 28.81 -2.73
N ALA A 213 20.31 29.11 -1.52
CA ALA A 213 20.53 30.47 -1.04
C ALA A 213 21.89 31.05 -1.44
N GLN A 214 22.85 30.22 -1.87
CA GLN A 214 24.17 30.65 -2.34
C GLN A 214 24.24 30.85 -3.87
N GLU A 215 23.23 30.38 -4.60
CA GLU A 215 23.12 30.48 -6.07
C GLU A 215 22.23 31.64 -6.54
N ASN A 216 21.63 32.41 -5.61
CA ASN A 216 20.90 33.66 -5.84
C ASN A 216 21.73 34.88 -5.41
#